data_AF-A0A3B4XGC0-F1
#
_entry.id   AF-A0A3B4XGC0-F1
#
_cell.length_a   1.000
_cell.length_b   1.000
_cell.length_c   1.000
_cell.angle_alpha   90.00
_cell.angle_beta   90.00
_cell.angle_gamma   90.00
#
_symmetry.space_group_name_H-M   'P 1'
#
loop_
_entity.id
_entity.type
_entity.pdbx_description
1 polymer ?
#
loop_
_entity_poly.entity_id
_entity_poly.type
_entity_poly.pdbx_seq_one_letter_code
_entity_poly.pdbx_strand_id
1 'polypeptide(L)'
;CWTPEDWLALGKAEGSPDQKPIPAKALLPTDNSTSSEDTKSSCLEYSWHLVGVLDYSRDKCQYLVQKVHQVSDEEGNPILNEGHKNRVNPLLPGTEHWVPRIRLLFFAEDPRVFVERIQFALRLRENTEALLFYHLSVDCMPIWKGTPSLDTHSLQYMKKALSTPGLSIEKCIGDLEKEVKLEYYRTMNCMTFDKVVMSNSEEFSHITQPKKDPEHLPQKGEPVGLLYICLSHWSQD
;
A
#
# COMPACT_ATOMS: atom_id res chain seq x y z
N CYS A 1 16.47 5.09 6.73
CA CYS A 1 15.23 5.12 7.53
C CYS A 1 15.41 4.23 8.74
N TRP A 2 14.87 4.61 9.90
CA TRP A 2 14.96 3.81 11.13
C TRP A 2 13.98 2.64 11.10
N THR A 3 14.41 1.47 11.57
CA THR A 3 13.56 0.29 11.76
C THR A 3 12.66 0.46 12.99
N PRO A 4 11.57 -0.30 13.11
CA PRO A 4 10.76 -0.32 14.34
C PRO A 4 11.60 -0.61 15.59
N GLU A 5 12.57 -1.50 15.48
CA GLU A 5 13.50 -1.86 16.55
C GLU A 5 14.41 -0.69 16.95
N ASP A 6 14.90 0.09 15.98
CA ASP A 6 15.68 1.30 16.26
C ASP A 6 14.87 2.34 17.02
N TRP A 7 13.58 2.51 16.65
CA TRP A 7 12.68 3.39 17.40
C TRP A 7 12.50 2.90 18.83
N LEU A 8 12.15 1.63 19.01
CA LEU A 8 11.92 1.01 20.33
C LEU A 8 13.15 1.09 21.23
N ALA A 9 14.35 1.02 20.67
CA ALA A 9 15.61 1.16 21.40
C ALA A 9 15.78 2.53 22.08
N LEU A 10 15.17 3.60 21.55
CA LEU A 10 15.21 4.93 22.19
C LEU A 10 14.57 4.96 23.58
N GLY A 11 13.65 4.03 23.86
CA GLY A 11 13.00 3.92 25.16
C GLY A 11 13.88 3.27 26.23
N LYS A 12 15.03 2.68 25.88
CA LYS A 12 15.90 1.95 26.80
C LYS A 12 16.90 2.90 27.45
N ALA A 13 16.82 3.08 28.76
CA ALA A 13 17.81 3.85 29.52
C ALA A 13 18.94 2.92 30.01
N GLU A 14 20.19 3.40 29.94
CA GLU A 14 21.35 2.64 30.39
C GLU A 14 21.24 2.29 31.88
N GLY A 15 21.25 0.99 32.21
CA GLY A 15 21.14 0.50 33.59
C GLY A 15 19.72 0.35 34.15
N SER A 16 18.66 0.60 33.37
CA SER A 16 17.27 0.36 33.79
C SER A 16 16.67 -0.86 33.07
N PRO A 17 15.96 -1.76 33.78
CA PRO A 17 15.21 -2.84 33.14
C PRO A 17 13.93 -2.35 32.45
N ASP A 18 13.48 -1.12 32.76
CA ASP A 18 12.19 -0.60 32.31
C ASP A 18 12.34 0.16 30.99
N GLN A 19 11.55 -0.25 29.99
CA GLN A 19 11.47 0.45 28.72
C GLN A 19 10.47 1.61 28.82
N LYS A 20 10.95 2.84 28.60
CA LYS A 20 10.10 4.02 28.61
C LYS A 20 9.33 4.14 27.28
N PRO A 21 8.05 4.56 27.31
CA PRO A 21 7.29 4.85 26.10
C PRO A 21 7.96 5.94 25.27
N ILE A 22 7.95 5.80 23.95
CA ILE A 22 8.54 6.80 23.04
C ILE A 22 7.49 7.85 22.70
N PRO A 23 7.78 9.15 22.91
CA PRO A 23 6.80 10.21 22.66
C PRO A 23 6.50 10.36 21.17
N ALA A 24 5.20 10.40 20.85
CA ALA A 24 4.71 10.55 19.49
C ALA A 24 3.32 11.22 19.45
N LYS A 25 2.86 11.48 18.23
CA LYS A 25 1.46 11.76 17.90
C LYS A 25 0.90 10.64 17.05
N ALA A 26 -0.33 10.20 17.35
CA ALA A 26 -1.04 9.23 16.53
C ALA A 26 -2.42 9.74 16.12
N LEU A 27 -2.82 9.43 14.89
CA LEU A 27 -4.16 9.69 14.38
C LEU A 27 -5.09 8.55 14.83
N LEU A 28 -5.94 8.85 15.82
CA LEU A 28 -6.83 7.88 16.47
C LEU A 28 -8.29 8.29 16.28
N PRO A 29 -9.25 7.34 16.32
CA PRO A 29 -10.67 7.65 16.35
C PRO A 29 -10.99 8.53 17.56
N THR A 30 -11.88 9.50 17.39
CA THR A 30 -12.43 10.30 18.48
C THR A 30 -13.53 9.48 19.17
N ASP A 31 -13.48 9.41 20.50
CA ASP A 31 -14.42 8.68 21.34
C ASP A 31 -15.76 9.43 21.43
N ASN A 32 -16.42 9.72 20.30
CA ASN A 32 -17.74 10.34 20.29
C ASN A 32 -18.78 9.28 20.71
N SER A 33 -19.08 9.22 22.01
CA SER A 33 -20.20 8.47 22.55
C SER A 33 -21.52 9.14 22.15
N THR A 34 -21.99 8.90 20.93
CA THR A 34 -23.38 9.18 20.59
C THR A 34 -24.04 7.88 20.14
N SER A 35 -24.60 7.17 21.11
CA SER A 35 -25.73 6.28 20.88
C SER A 35 -26.91 7.13 20.40
N SER A 36 -26.93 7.43 19.10
CA SER A 36 -28.12 7.92 18.44
C SER A 36 -28.40 6.94 17.31
N GLU A 37 -29.48 6.19 17.47
CA GLU A 37 -30.06 5.37 16.42
C GLU A 37 -30.49 6.28 15.28
N ASP A 38 -29.59 6.63 14.37
CA ASP A 38 -29.94 7.16 13.07
C ASP A 38 -28.94 6.71 12.02
N THR A 39 -29.48 5.97 11.06
CA THR A 39 -28.76 5.27 10.00
C THR A 39 -28.27 6.25 8.94
N LYS A 40 -26.98 6.61 8.99
CA LYS A 40 -26.15 6.99 7.84
C LYS A 40 -24.69 7.02 8.27
N SER A 41 -23.93 6.00 7.86
CA SER A 41 -22.46 5.89 7.96
C SER A 41 -21.81 6.87 8.94
N SER A 42 -21.75 6.53 10.22
CA SER A 42 -21.00 7.32 11.19
C SER A 42 -19.54 7.36 10.72
N CYS A 43 -19.16 8.45 10.04
CA CYS A 43 -17.79 8.70 9.66
C CYS A 43 -17.04 8.79 10.98
N LEU A 44 -16.23 7.79 11.29
CA LEU A 44 -15.37 7.82 12.48
C LEU A 44 -14.51 9.06 12.35
N GLU A 45 -14.76 10.04 13.22
CA GLU A 45 -13.93 11.24 13.28
C GLU A 45 -12.55 10.83 13.81
N TYR A 46 -11.50 11.34 13.18
CA TYR A 46 -10.12 11.05 13.57
C TYR A 46 -9.42 12.34 13.96
N SER A 47 -8.67 12.30 15.07
CA SER A 47 -7.87 13.43 15.51
C SER A 47 -6.50 12.99 16.03
N TRP A 48 -5.54 13.91 15.94
CA TRP A 48 -4.17 13.67 16.38
C TRP A 48 -4.09 13.79 17.90
N HIS A 49 -3.67 12.70 18.54
CA HIS A 49 -3.51 12.63 19.99
C HIS A 49 -2.05 12.47 20.38
N LEU A 50 -1.68 12.99 21.55
CA LEU A 50 -0.40 12.68 22.18
C LEU A 50 -0.41 11.22 22.65
N VAL A 51 0.63 10.48 22.30
CA VAL A 51 0.75 9.06 22.64
C VAL A 51 2.16 8.70 23.06
N GLY A 52 2.27 7.65 23.87
CA GLY A 52 3.52 6.92 24.08
C GLY A 52 3.52 5.64 23.25
N VAL A 53 4.55 5.41 22.45
CA VAL A 53 4.72 4.15 21.71
C VAL A 53 5.37 3.12 22.62
N LEU A 54 4.72 1.98 22.77
CA LEU A 54 5.11 0.91 23.69
C LEU A 54 5.82 -0.24 22.97
N ASP A 55 5.28 -0.67 21.83
CA ASP A 55 5.73 -1.89 21.14
C ASP A 55 5.43 -1.84 19.64
N TYR A 56 5.91 -2.85 18.90
CA TYR A 56 5.66 -3.06 17.48
C TYR A 56 5.38 -4.53 17.16
N SER A 57 4.25 -4.78 16.48
CA SER A 57 3.90 -6.10 15.96
C SER A 57 4.41 -6.23 14.53
N ARG A 58 5.36 -7.14 14.31
CA ARG A 58 5.89 -7.47 12.98
C ARG A 58 4.84 -8.12 12.09
N ASP A 59 3.99 -8.98 12.65
CA ASP A 59 2.94 -9.68 11.89
C ASP A 59 1.88 -8.72 11.34
N LYS A 60 1.53 -7.70 12.13
CA LYS A 60 0.50 -6.71 11.76
C LYS A 60 1.07 -5.45 11.11
N CYS A 61 2.39 -5.28 11.13
CA CYS A 61 3.08 -4.04 10.76
C CYS A 61 2.50 -2.80 11.47
N GLN A 62 2.22 -2.92 12.78
CA GLN A 62 1.55 -1.89 13.58
C GLN A 62 2.30 -1.62 14.88
N TYR A 63 2.24 -0.37 15.34
CA TYR A 63 2.77 0.07 16.62
C TYR A 63 1.67 0.06 17.68
N LEU A 64 1.99 -0.44 18.86
CA LEU A 64 1.15 -0.29 20.05
C LEU A 64 1.40 1.09 20.65
N VAL A 65 0.36 1.90 20.72
CA VAL A 65 0.43 3.26 21.27
C VAL A 65 -0.56 3.44 22.40
N GLN A 66 -0.15 4.13 23.45
CA GLN A 66 -1.00 4.48 24.58
C GLN A 66 -1.35 5.95 24.52
N LYS A 67 -2.65 6.26 24.46
CA LYS A 67 -3.17 7.64 24.50
C LYS A 67 -2.79 8.27 25.84
N VAL A 68 -2.38 9.53 25.79
CA VAL A 68 -1.99 10.26 26.99
C VAL A 68 -2.92 11.43 27.22
N HIS A 69 -3.48 11.54 28.42
CA HIS A 69 -4.34 12.65 28.81
C HIS A 69 -3.56 13.65 29.67
N GLN A 70 -3.72 14.94 29.37
CA GLN A 70 -3.27 16.01 30.25
C GLN A 70 -4.34 16.19 31.34
N VAL A 71 -3.93 16.11 32.61
CA VAL A 71 -4.82 16.41 33.73
C VAL A 71 -5.13 17.91 33.72
N SER A 72 -6.40 18.26 33.58
CA SER A 72 -6.90 19.64 33.68
C SER A 72 -7.94 19.71 34.79
N ASP A 73 -7.99 20.84 35.50
CA ASP A 73 -9.04 21.17 36.48
C ASP A 73 -10.41 21.31 35.77
N GLU A 74 -11.50 21.38 36.55
CA GLU A 74 -12.89 21.52 36.09
C GLU A 74 -13.09 22.72 35.13
N GLU A 75 -12.26 23.76 35.25
CA GLU A 75 -12.25 24.95 34.39
C GLU A 75 -11.35 24.83 33.14
N GLY A 76 -10.77 23.65 32.87
CA GLY A 76 -9.92 23.39 31.71
C GLY A 76 -8.49 23.93 31.82
N ASN A 77 -8.07 24.35 33.01
CA ASN A 77 -6.70 24.80 33.28
C ASN A 77 -5.81 23.62 33.68
N PRO A 78 -4.52 23.57 33.28
CA PRO A 78 -3.62 22.52 33.73
C PRO A 78 -3.40 22.63 35.24
N ILE A 79 -3.58 21.53 35.98
CA ILE A 79 -3.41 21.51 37.44
C ILE A 79 -1.94 21.84 37.79
N LEU A 80 -1.68 23.06 38.22
CA LEU A 80 -0.37 23.53 38.65
C LEU A 80 -0.23 23.30 40.16
N ASN A 81 0.52 22.27 40.55
CA ASN A 81 0.94 22.13 41.95
C ASN A 81 1.90 23.29 42.31
N GLU A 82 1.45 24.26 43.12
CA GLU A 82 2.17 25.48 43.51
C GLU A 82 3.50 25.28 44.29
N GLY A 83 3.98 24.05 44.46
CA GLY A 83 5.06 23.74 45.42
C GLY A 83 6.48 23.51 44.87
N HIS A 84 6.69 23.15 43.60
CA HIS A 84 8.01 22.68 43.15
C HIS A 84 8.39 23.17 41.74
N LYS A 85 9.55 23.84 41.65
CA LYS A 85 10.11 24.49 40.44
C LYS A 85 10.58 23.54 39.32
N ASN A 86 10.15 22.28 39.25
CA ASN A 86 10.46 21.39 38.13
C ASN A 86 9.17 20.86 37.51
N ARG A 87 8.79 21.50 36.41
CA ARG A 87 7.50 21.46 35.73
C ARG A 87 7.38 20.26 34.80
N VAL A 88 6.59 19.25 35.19
CA VAL A 88 5.97 18.31 34.25
C VAL A 88 4.54 18.07 34.72
N ASN A 89 3.55 18.47 33.92
CA ASN A 89 2.15 18.12 34.18
C ASN A 89 2.05 16.59 34.18
N PRO A 90 1.43 15.96 35.20
CA PRO A 90 1.26 14.51 35.21
C PRO A 90 0.48 14.08 33.96
N LEU A 91 1.10 13.21 33.16
CA LEU A 91 0.49 12.62 31.99
C LEU A 91 -0.11 11.28 32.41
N LEU A 92 -1.42 11.12 32.31
CA LEU A 92 -2.09 9.88 32.68
C LEU A 92 -2.18 8.92 31.49
N PRO A 93 -1.83 7.63 31.68
CA PRO A 93 -2.01 6.61 30.64
C PRO A 93 -3.50 6.39 30.39
N GLY A 94 -3.88 6.46 29.12
CA GLY A 94 -5.24 6.23 28.64
C GLY A 94 -5.36 4.90 27.89
N THR A 95 -6.24 4.86 26.90
CA THR A 95 -6.51 3.66 26.08
C THR A 95 -5.35 3.35 25.14
N GLU A 96 -5.14 2.06 24.89
CA GLU A 96 -4.13 1.54 23.97
C GLU A 96 -4.72 1.21 22.60
N HIS A 97 -3.95 1.48 21.55
CA HIS A 97 -4.37 1.31 20.15
C HIS A 97 -3.24 0.73 19.31
N TRP A 98 -3.57 -0.16 18.38
CA TRP A 98 -2.64 -0.58 17.34
C TRP A 98 -2.78 0.34 16.12
N VAL A 99 -1.68 1.01 15.74
CA VAL A 99 -1.68 2.00 14.66
C VAL A 99 -0.66 1.68 13.57
N PRO A 100 -1.01 1.81 12.28
CA PRO A 100 -0.04 1.67 11.20
C PRO A 100 0.90 2.89 11.18
N ARG A 101 2.10 2.70 10.63
CA ARG A 101 3.15 3.73 10.56
C ARG A 101 2.69 5.04 9.91
N ILE A 102 1.78 4.98 8.93
CA ILE A 102 1.24 6.16 8.24
C ILE A 102 0.42 7.07 9.16
N ARG A 103 -0.12 6.54 10.27
CA ARG A 103 -0.89 7.29 11.27
C ARG A 103 -0.06 7.71 12.48
N LEU A 104 1.25 7.51 12.45
CA LEU A 104 2.15 7.73 13.58
C LEU A 104 3.26 8.71 13.20
N LEU A 105 3.45 9.73 14.03
CA LEU A 105 4.53 10.72 13.95
C LEU A 105 5.33 10.68 15.25
N PHE A 106 6.54 10.13 15.20
CA PHE A 106 7.46 10.19 16.34
C PHE A 106 7.96 11.62 16.56
N PHE A 107 8.17 12.04 17.80
CA PHE A 107 8.70 13.39 18.06
C PHE A 107 10.17 13.55 17.67
N ALA A 108 10.92 12.44 17.67
CA ALA A 108 12.30 12.41 17.21
C ALA A 108 12.42 12.26 15.67
N GLU A 109 11.30 12.14 14.95
CA GLU A 109 11.28 12.08 13.48
C GLU A 109 11.29 13.48 12.86
N ASP A 110 12.01 13.65 11.75
CA ASP A 110 11.93 14.88 10.94
C ASP A 110 10.51 15.01 10.35
N PRO A 111 9.77 16.10 10.62
CA PRO A 111 8.43 16.30 10.09
C PRO A 111 8.37 16.31 8.55
N ARG A 112 9.46 16.68 7.85
CA ARG A 112 9.52 16.62 6.38
C ARG A 112 9.44 15.19 5.88
N VAL A 113 10.20 14.30 6.50
CA VAL A 113 10.19 12.85 6.18
C VAL A 113 8.82 12.24 6.47
N PHE A 114 8.15 12.68 7.53
CA PHE A 114 6.77 12.28 7.79
C PHE A 114 5.84 12.73 6.66
N VAL A 115 5.86 14.01 6.29
CA VAL A 115 4.99 14.57 5.24
C VAL A 115 5.26 13.91 3.88
N GLU A 116 6.53 13.72 3.51
CA GLU A 116 6.93 13.04 2.28
C GLU A 116 6.35 11.62 2.20
N ARG A 117 6.37 10.88 3.32
CA ARG A 117 5.75 9.55 3.39
C ARG A 117 4.24 9.59 3.18
N ILE A 118 3.54 10.56 3.78
CA ILE A 118 2.09 10.73 3.57
C ILE A 118 1.81 11.05 2.09
N GLN A 119 2.55 12.00 1.52
CA GLN A 119 2.38 12.41 0.13
C GLN A 119 2.69 11.25 -0.84
N PHE A 120 3.71 10.45 -0.55
CA PHE A 120 4.01 9.25 -1.31
C PHE A 120 2.85 8.25 -1.27
N ALA A 121 2.33 7.94 -0.08
CA ALA A 121 1.23 7.00 0.07
C ALA A 121 -0.06 7.46 -0.62
N LEU A 122 -0.37 8.77 -0.56
CA LEU A 122 -1.51 9.34 -1.27
C LEU A 122 -1.35 9.19 -2.79
N ARG A 123 -0.21 9.62 -3.35
CA ARG A 123 0.07 9.47 -4.79
C ARG A 123 0.08 8.01 -5.22
N LEU A 124 0.64 7.11 -4.41
CA LEU A 124 0.66 5.68 -4.69
C LEU A 124 -0.77 5.11 -4.73
N ARG A 125 -1.63 5.52 -3.78
CA ARG A 125 -3.04 5.14 -3.77
C ARG A 125 -3.77 5.65 -5.00
N GLU A 126 -3.66 6.93 -5.31
CA GLU A 126 -4.28 7.56 -6.49
C GLU A 126 -3.83 6.85 -7.79
N ASN A 127 -2.53 6.61 -7.94
CA ASN A 127 -1.99 5.91 -9.09
C ASN A 127 -2.49 4.46 -9.18
N THR A 128 -2.51 3.74 -8.06
CA THR A 128 -3.02 2.35 -8.01
C THR A 128 -4.51 2.30 -8.37
N GLU A 129 -5.31 3.22 -7.84
CA GLU A 129 -6.73 3.32 -8.15
C GLU A 129 -6.96 3.59 -9.65
N ALA A 130 -6.24 4.54 -10.22
CA ALA A 130 -6.31 4.83 -11.66
C ALA A 130 -5.88 3.64 -12.52
N LEU A 131 -4.86 2.88 -12.12
CA LEU A 131 -4.43 1.66 -12.81
C LEU A 131 -5.46 0.53 -12.69
N LEU A 132 -6.10 0.36 -11.53
CA LEU A 132 -7.19 -0.60 -11.36
C LEU A 132 -8.36 -0.27 -12.27
N PHE A 133 -8.73 1.01 -12.37
CA PHE A 133 -9.77 1.47 -13.30
C PHE A 133 -9.40 1.21 -14.75
N TYR A 134 -8.14 1.47 -15.14
CA TYR A 134 -7.64 1.15 -16.48
C TYR A 134 -7.81 -0.35 -16.78
N HIS A 135 -7.28 -1.23 -15.92
CA HIS A 135 -7.29 -2.67 -16.16
C HIS A 135 -8.71 -3.23 -16.20
N LEU A 136 -9.57 -2.80 -15.26
CA LEU A 136 -10.98 -3.17 -15.22
C LEU A 136 -11.70 -2.74 -16.50
N SER A 137 -11.44 -1.53 -16.99
CA SER A 137 -12.03 -1.03 -18.24
C SER A 137 -11.68 -1.92 -19.41
N VAL A 138 -10.40 -2.26 -19.57
CA VAL A 138 -9.91 -3.16 -20.63
C VAL A 138 -10.50 -4.56 -20.49
N ASP A 139 -10.58 -5.10 -19.27
CA ASP A 139 -11.13 -6.45 -19.02
C ASP A 139 -12.63 -6.52 -19.33
N CYS A 140 -13.35 -5.41 -19.15
CA CYS A 140 -14.76 -5.29 -19.49
C CYS A 140 -15.02 -4.94 -20.97
N MET A 141 -13.98 -4.68 -21.78
CA MET A 141 -14.17 -4.39 -23.19
C MET A 141 -14.64 -5.65 -23.96
N PRO A 142 -15.71 -5.53 -24.77
CA PRO A 142 -16.20 -6.67 -25.54
C PRO A 142 -15.19 -7.10 -26.61
N ILE A 143 -15.09 -8.40 -26.85
CA ILE A 143 -14.36 -8.93 -28.00
C ILE A 143 -15.16 -8.58 -29.26
N TRP A 144 -14.69 -7.55 -29.99
CA TRP A 144 -15.31 -7.15 -31.24
C TRP A 144 -15.07 -8.17 -32.34
N LYS A 145 -16.12 -8.50 -33.11
CA LYS A 145 -16.02 -9.43 -34.25
C LYS A 145 -15.04 -8.97 -35.34
N GLY A 146 -14.72 -7.68 -35.36
CA GLY A 146 -13.74 -7.09 -36.28
C GLY A 146 -12.30 -7.18 -35.79
N THR A 147 -12.06 -7.59 -34.54
CA THR A 147 -10.70 -7.83 -34.03
C THR A 147 -10.12 -9.04 -34.78
N PRO A 148 -8.95 -8.91 -35.44
CA PRO A 148 -8.32 -10.03 -36.11
C PRO A 148 -8.22 -11.21 -35.13
N SER A 149 -8.65 -12.40 -35.52
CA SER A 149 -8.43 -13.57 -34.67
C SER A 149 -6.96 -13.97 -34.71
N LEU A 150 -6.44 -14.47 -33.60
CA LEU A 150 -5.10 -15.07 -33.58
C LEU A 150 -5.02 -16.19 -34.63
N ASP A 151 -3.97 -16.13 -35.47
CA ASP A 151 -3.77 -17.08 -36.56
C ASP A 151 -3.65 -18.52 -36.04
N THR A 152 -4.45 -19.40 -36.64
CA THR A 152 -4.51 -20.83 -36.30
C THR A 152 -3.17 -21.53 -36.52
N HIS A 153 -2.39 -21.11 -37.53
CA HIS A 153 -1.06 -21.67 -37.77
C HIS A 153 -0.10 -21.35 -36.62
N SER A 154 -0.10 -20.11 -36.15
CA SER A 154 0.71 -19.65 -35.01
C SER A 154 0.40 -20.45 -33.73
N LEU A 155 -0.89 -20.73 -33.47
CA LEU A 155 -1.32 -21.61 -32.37
C LEU A 155 -0.79 -23.04 -32.53
N GLN A 156 -0.81 -23.60 -33.75
CA GLN A 156 -0.27 -24.94 -34.00
C GLN A 156 1.25 -25.01 -33.81
N TYR A 157 1.99 -23.96 -34.20
CA TYR A 157 3.44 -23.87 -33.96
C TYR A 157 3.75 -23.87 -32.46
N MET A 158 3.03 -23.10 -31.65
CA MET A 158 3.20 -23.09 -30.20
C MET A 158 2.89 -24.46 -29.58
N LYS A 159 1.81 -25.13 -30.02
CA LYS A 159 1.50 -26.50 -29.59
C LYS A 159 2.65 -27.47 -29.89
N LYS A 160 3.22 -27.39 -31.10
CA LYS A 160 4.32 -28.25 -31.53
C LYS A 160 5.60 -28.01 -30.72
N ALA A 161 5.90 -26.76 -30.36
CA ALA A 161 7.04 -26.43 -29.51
C ALA A 161 6.92 -27.02 -28.08
N LEU A 162 5.70 -27.11 -27.57
CA LEU A 162 5.40 -27.67 -26.24
C LEU A 162 5.42 -29.20 -26.20
N SER A 163 5.30 -29.87 -27.34
CA SER A 163 5.37 -31.33 -27.48
C SER A 163 6.80 -31.88 -27.50
N THR A 164 7.66 -31.42 -26.59
CA THR A 164 9.03 -31.93 -26.43
C THR A 164 9.03 -33.25 -25.64
N PRO A 165 9.86 -34.26 -25.97
CA PRO A 165 9.87 -35.54 -25.27
C PRO A 165 10.11 -35.36 -23.76
N GLY A 166 9.20 -35.89 -22.93
CA GLY A 166 9.28 -35.80 -21.46
C GLY A 166 8.29 -34.83 -20.80
N LEU A 167 7.56 -34.04 -21.57
CA LEU A 167 6.61 -33.04 -21.08
C LEU A 167 5.16 -33.42 -21.43
N SER A 168 4.42 -33.98 -20.47
CA SER A 168 3.01 -34.37 -20.66
C SER A 168 2.07 -33.18 -20.45
N ILE A 169 2.05 -32.25 -21.41
CA ILE A 169 1.15 -31.08 -21.41
C ILE A 169 -0.17 -31.35 -22.15
N GLU A 170 -0.34 -32.52 -22.78
CA GLU A 170 -1.50 -32.84 -23.63
C GLU A 170 -2.86 -32.53 -22.99
N LYS A 171 -3.01 -32.72 -21.67
CA LYS A 171 -4.24 -32.41 -20.93
C LYS A 171 -4.52 -30.91 -20.78
N CYS A 172 -3.49 -30.07 -20.81
CA CYS A 172 -3.58 -28.62 -20.58
C CYS A 172 -3.54 -27.80 -21.88
N ILE A 173 -3.23 -28.41 -23.04
CA ILE A 173 -3.11 -27.70 -24.32
C ILE A 173 -4.38 -26.92 -24.67
N GLY A 174 -5.56 -27.49 -24.40
CA GLY A 174 -6.84 -26.85 -24.69
C GLY A 174 -7.08 -25.60 -23.86
N ASP A 175 -6.69 -25.62 -22.58
CA ASP A 175 -6.84 -24.46 -21.69
C ASP A 175 -5.80 -23.40 -21.97
N LEU A 176 -4.56 -23.81 -22.29
CA LEU A 176 -3.51 -22.91 -22.74
C LEU A 176 -3.90 -22.18 -24.03
N GLU A 177 -4.54 -22.87 -24.98
CA GLU A 177 -5.04 -22.21 -26.20
C GLU A 177 -6.09 -21.13 -25.90
N LYS A 178 -6.97 -21.37 -24.91
CA LYS A 178 -7.96 -20.37 -24.48
C LYS A 178 -7.26 -19.18 -23.82
N GLU A 179 -6.29 -19.44 -22.96
CA GLU A 179 -5.52 -18.41 -22.24
C GLU A 179 -4.74 -17.53 -23.22
N VAL A 180 -4.05 -18.13 -24.20
CA VAL A 180 -3.34 -17.39 -25.26
C VAL A 180 -4.30 -16.53 -26.08
N LYS A 181 -5.49 -17.04 -26.41
CA LYS A 181 -6.51 -16.25 -27.11
C LYS A 181 -7.03 -15.10 -26.25
N LEU A 182 -7.29 -15.35 -24.96
CA LEU A 182 -7.75 -14.33 -24.03
C LEU A 182 -6.72 -13.20 -23.91
N GLU A 183 -5.45 -13.55 -23.75
CA GLU A 183 -4.34 -12.60 -23.63
C GLU A 183 -4.17 -11.78 -24.91
N TYR A 184 -4.29 -12.42 -26.08
CA TYR A 184 -4.30 -11.72 -27.35
C TYR A 184 -5.44 -10.68 -27.43
N TYR A 185 -6.66 -11.06 -27.07
CA TYR A 185 -7.80 -10.13 -27.09
C TYR A 185 -7.63 -9.01 -26.06
N ARG A 186 -7.14 -9.32 -24.86
CA ARG A 186 -6.81 -8.32 -23.84
C ARG A 186 -5.78 -7.32 -24.36
N THR A 187 -4.73 -7.80 -25.02
CA THR A 187 -3.70 -6.97 -25.65
C THR A 187 -4.31 -6.06 -26.73
N MET A 188 -5.17 -6.59 -27.59
CA MET A 188 -5.86 -5.79 -28.62
C MET A 188 -6.79 -4.73 -28.00
N ASN A 189 -7.46 -5.07 -26.91
CA ASN A 189 -8.29 -4.14 -26.14
C ASN A 189 -7.42 -3.04 -25.51
N CYS A 190 -6.30 -3.36 -24.87
CA CYS A 190 -5.33 -2.38 -24.36
C CYS A 190 -4.93 -1.39 -25.46
N MET A 191 -4.46 -1.89 -26.61
CA MET A 191 -4.04 -1.03 -27.72
C MET A 191 -5.16 -0.11 -28.23
N THR A 192 -6.39 -0.60 -28.24
CA THR A 192 -7.55 0.19 -28.67
C THR A 192 -7.92 1.24 -27.63
N PHE A 193 -7.94 0.84 -26.36
CA PHE A 193 -8.26 1.72 -25.24
C PHE A 193 -7.22 2.83 -25.10
N ASP A 194 -5.93 2.50 -25.18
CA ASP A 194 -4.83 3.47 -25.17
C ASP A 194 -5.02 4.55 -26.24
N LYS A 195 -5.38 4.16 -27.48
CA LYS A 195 -5.66 5.12 -28.55
C LYS A 195 -6.81 6.05 -28.20
N VAL A 196 -7.88 5.53 -27.59
CA VAL A 196 -9.06 6.32 -27.19
C VAL A 196 -8.70 7.30 -26.07
N VAL A 197 -8.00 6.83 -25.03
CA VAL A 197 -7.54 7.65 -23.90
C VAL A 197 -6.61 8.76 -24.38
N MET A 198 -5.64 8.43 -25.23
CA MET A 198 -4.71 9.42 -25.80
C MET A 198 -5.41 10.44 -26.70
N SER A 199 -6.43 10.02 -27.46
CA SER A 199 -7.16 10.92 -28.36
C SER A 199 -8.15 11.84 -27.62
N ASN A 200 -8.61 11.44 -26.42
CA ASN A 200 -9.62 12.15 -25.64
C ASN A 200 -9.14 12.38 -24.19
N SER A 201 -7.92 12.90 -24.01
CA SER A 201 -7.28 12.99 -22.70
C SER A 201 -8.07 13.80 -21.65
N GLU A 202 -8.92 14.74 -22.05
CA GLU A 202 -9.76 15.51 -21.13
C GLU A 202 -10.87 14.67 -20.50
N GLU A 203 -11.51 13.78 -21.28
CA GLU A 203 -12.58 12.89 -20.80
C GLU A 203 -12.01 11.78 -19.89
N PHE A 204 -10.79 11.33 -20.18
CA PHE A 204 -10.12 10.24 -19.48
C PHE A 204 -9.04 10.71 -18.50
N SER A 205 -9.14 11.93 -17.95
CA SER A 205 -8.13 12.51 -17.06
C SER A 205 -7.88 11.72 -15.77
N HIS A 206 -8.83 10.88 -15.37
CA HIS A 206 -8.79 10.01 -14.19
C HIS A 206 -8.12 8.65 -14.47
N ILE A 207 -7.77 8.38 -15.72
CA ILE A 207 -7.13 7.14 -16.15
C ILE A 207 -5.64 7.37 -16.29
N THR A 208 -4.86 6.54 -15.60
CA THR A 208 -3.40 6.50 -15.76
C THR A 208 -3.02 5.32 -16.63
N GLN A 209 -2.32 5.57 -17.73
CA GLN A 209 -1.81 4.49 -18.58
C GLN A 209 -0.69 3.73 -17.86
N PRO A 210 -0.69 2.38 -17.92
CA PRO A 210 0.40 1.58 -17.39
C PRO A 210 1.74 2.00 -18.00
N LYS A 211 2.76 2.15 -17.15
CA LYS A 211 4.13 2.33 -17.63
C LYS A 211 4.56 1.03 -18.31
N LYS A 212 5.09 1.14 -19.53
CA LYS A 212 5.73 -0.01 -20.17
C LYS A 212 6.99 -0.35 -19.39
N ASP A 213 7.16 -1.62 -19.08
CA ASP A 213 8.43 -2.11 -18.56
C ASP A 213 9.54 -1.77 -19.57
N PRO A 214 10.73 -1.35 -19.10
CA PRO A 214 11.86 -1.14 -19.99
C PRO A 214 12.16 -2.46 -20.71
N GLU A 215 12.25 -2.41 -22.04
CA GLU A 215 12.67 -3.57 -22.82
C GLU A 215 14.09 -3.96 -22.39
N HIS A 216 14.21 -5.05 -21.64
CA HIS A 216 15.49 -5.68 -21.36
C HIS A 216 15.94 -6.43 -22.62
N LEU A 217 16.53 -5.69 -23.55
CA LEU A 217 17.21 -6.31 -24.69
C LEU A 217 18.46 -7.03 -24.16
N PRO A 218 18.60 -8.35 -24.38
CA PRO A 218 19.82 -9.05 -24.01
C PRO A 218 20.99 -8.44 -24.81
N GLN A 219 21.96 -7.86 -24.11
CA GLN A 219 23.10 -7.16 -24.73
C GLN A 219 24.03 -8.09 -25.53
N LYS A 220 23.86 -9.40 -25.41
CA LYS A 220 24.51 -10.44 -26.22
C LYS A 220 23.47 -11.51 -26.54
N GLY A 221 23.52 -12.05 -27.76
CA GLY A 221 22.56 -13.02 -28.30
C GLY A 221 22.57 -14.40 -27.64
N GLU A 222 22.63 -14.47 -26.32
CA GLU A 222 22.32 -15.68 -25.57
C GLU A 222 20.83 -15.67 -25.22
N PRO A 223 20.11 -16.78 -25.45
CA PRO A 223 18.69 -16.87 -25.18
C PRO A 223 18.48 -16.85 -23.66
N VAL A 224 18.00 -15.72 -23.13
CA VAL A 224 17.58 -15.63 -21.74
C VAL A 224 16.30 -16.44 -21.59
N GLY A 225 16.38 -17.58 -20.92
CA GLY A 225 15.21 -18.39 -20.60
C GLY A 225 14.20 -17.58 -19.79
N LEU A 226 12.90 -17.74 -20.10
CA LEU A 226 11.73 -17.07 -19.49
C LEU A 226 11.70 -17.08 -17.94
N LEU A 227 12.53 -17.89 -17.30
CA LEU A 227 12.70 -17.95 -15.84
C LEU A 227 13.31 -16.69 -15.21
N TYR A 228 14.06 -15.87 -15.96
CA TYR A 228 14.71 -14.68 -15.40
C TYR A 228 13.77 -13.48 -15.18
N ILE A 229 12.60 -13.46 -15.81
CA ILE A 229 11.64 -12.35 -15.68
C ILE A 229 10.90 -12.43 -14.33
N CYS A 230 10.72 -13.62 -13.76
CA CYS A 230 10.02 -13.78 -12.47
C CYS A 230 10.90 -13.55 -11.22
N LEU A 231 12.23 -13.59 -11.34
CA LEU A 231 13.13 -13.58 -10.17
C LEU A 231 13.66 -12.19 -9.79
N SER A 232 13.58 -11.19 -10.67
CA SER A 232 14.02 -9.82 -10.37
C SER A 232 13.08 -9.07 -9.43
N HIS A 233 11.88 -9.59 -9.18
CA HIS A 233 10.86 -8.98 -8.31
C HIS A 233 11.05 -9.25 -6.80
N TRP A 234 12.02 -10.08 -6.40
CA TRP A 234 12.24 -10.44 -4.98
C TRP A 234 13.57 -9.96 -4.39
N SER A 235 14.34 -9.14 -5.13
CA SER A 235 15.66 -8.68 -4.65
C SER A 235 15.77 -7.17 -4.46
N GLN A 236 14.66 -6.44 -4.54
CA GLN A 236 14.60 -5.01 -4.24
C GLN A 236 13.36 -4.69 -3.39
N ASP A 237 13.29 -5.29 -2.21
CA ASP A 237 12.52 -4.80 -1.06
C ASP A 237 13.34 -5.03 0.21
#